data_AF-R7ZIS5-F1
#
_entry.id   AF-R7ZIS5-F1
#
_cell.length_a   1.000
_cell.length_b   1.000
_cell.length_c   1.000
_cell.angle_alpha   90.00
_cell.angle_beta   90.00
_cell.angle_gamma   90.00
#
_symmetry.space_group_name_H-M   'P 1'
#
loop_
_entity.id
_entity.type
_entity.pdbx_description
1 polymer ?
#
loop_
_entity_poly.entity_id
_entity_poly.type
_entity_poly.pdbx_seq_one_letter_code
_entity_poly.pdbx_strand_id
1 'polypeptide(L)'
;MDSFLINDKLCNVNIVPYEDKCGLRDDGTYLICYRGWNVDFHYDEKEILYASISEEESHIIRFGSFPFPTFGKDIEIVKEYLQEKHGIKDFRYYDPDSDEGYKNF
;
A
#
# COMPACT_ATOMS: atom_id res chain seq x y z
N MET A 1 2.73 -5.99 13.28
CA MET A 1 2.29 -7.02 12.33
C MET A 1 0.85 -7.34 12.67
N ASP A 2 -0.04 -7.06 11.74
CA ASP A 2 -1.46 -7.32 11.87
C ASP A 2 -1.83 -8.52 10.98
N SER A 3 -2.99 -9.12 11.21
CA SER A 3 -3.48 -10.20 10.38
C SER A 3 -5.00 -10.24 10.38
N PHE A 4 -5.60 -10.71 9.30
CA PHE A 4 -7.03 -10.96 9.20
C PHE A 4 -7.31 -12.19 8.34
N LEU A 5 -8.50 -12.77 8.52
CA LEU A 5 -8.91 -13.95 7.76
C LEU A 5 -9.61 -13.55 6.46
N ILE A 6 -9.26 -14.26 5.40
CA ILE A 6 -9.86 -14.17 4.09
C ILE A 6 -10.22 -15.60 3.67
N ASN A 7 -11.51 -15.95 3.66
CA ASN A 7 -11.98 -17.30 3.31
C ASN A 7 -11.18 -18.43 4.02
N ASP A 8 -11.09 -18.36 5.35
CA ASP A 8 -10.33 -19.29 6.20
C ASP A 8 -8.81 -19.32 5.99
N LYS A 9 -8.26 -18.44 5.16
CA LYS A 9 -6.82 -18.23 4.98
C LYS A 9 -6.36 -16.99 5.73
N LEU A 10 -5.19 -17.09 6.36
CA LEU A 10 -4.59 -15.96 7.06
C LEU A 10 -3.88 -15.03 6.07
N CYS A 11 -4.26 -13.76 6.08
CA CYS A 11 -3.53 -12.68 5.43
C CYS A 11 -2.77 -11.90 6.51
N ASN A 12 -1.44 -11.88 6.44
CA ASN A 12 -0.63 -11.05 7.32
C ASN A 12 -0.34 -9.71 6.64
N VAL A 13 -0.44 -8.64 7.41
CA VAL A 13 -0.17 -7.28 6.98
C VAL A 13 0.97 -6.71 7.81
N ASN A 14 2.06 -6.37 7.14
CA ASN A 14 3.16 -5.65 7.75
C ASN A 14 3.10 -4.19 7.33
N ILE A 15 3.12 -3.27 8.30
CA ILE A 15 3.08 -1.83 8.04
C ILE A 15 4.33 -1.22 8.63
N VAL A 16 5.17 -0.65 7.77
CA VAL A 16 6.47 -0.10 8.14
C VAL A 16 6.53 1.36 7.72
N PRO A 17 6.73 2.32 8.65
CA PRO A 17 6.89 3.71 8.27
C PRO A 17 8.16 3.90 7.43
N TYR A 18 8.09 4.78 6.43
CA TYR A 18 9.25 5.21 5.68
C TYR A 18 9.40 6.73 5.74
N GLU A 19 10.65 7.17 5.58
CA GLU A 19 11.00 8.57 5.41
C GLU A 19 12.12 8.64 4.36
N ASP A 20 11.85 9.31 3.25
CA ASP A 20 12.81 9.56 2.19
C ASP A 20 13.09 11.06 2.09
N LYS A 21 14.37 11.43 2.07
CA LYS A 21 14.80 12.82 2.14
C LYS A 21 15.75 13.13 1.00
N CYS A 22 15.44 14.18 0.26
CA CYS A 22 16.24 14.64 -0.87
C CYS A 22 16.65 16.11 -0.71
N GLY A 23 17.85 16.43 -1.22
CA GLY A 23 18.37 17.79 -1.25
C GLY A 23 18.76 18.34 0.12
N LEU A 24 19.73 17.70 0.78
CA LEU A 24 20.34 18.21 2.01
C LEU A 24 20.97 19.59 1.76
N ARG A 25 20.63 20.56 2.60
CA ARG A 25 21.14 21.94 2.56
C ARG A 25 22.25 22.15 3.58
N ASP A 26 22.99 23.25 3.42
CA ASP A 26 24.11 23.63 4.29
C ASP A 26 23.69 23.88 5.76
N ASP A 27 22.42 24.19 6.01
CA ASP A 27 21.85 24.36 7.35
C ASP A 27 21.38 23.04 8.00
N GLY A 28 21.59 21.89 7.33
CA GLY A 28 21.21 20.57 7.80
C GLY A 28 19.74 20.19 7.55
N THR A 29 18.96 21.06 6.90
CA THR A 29 17.58 20.76 6.50
C THR A 29 17.53 20.08 5.13
N TYR A 30 16.46 19.34 4.85
CA TYR A 30 16.23 18.72 3.55
C TYR A 30 15.19 19.52 2.75
N LEU A 31 15.43 19.67 1.45
CA LEU A 31 14.51 20.35 0.53
C LEU A 31 13.17 19.62 0.42
N ILE A 32 13.21 18.29 0.39
CA ILE A 32 12.05 17.43 0.20
C ILE A 32 12.11 16.31 1.22
N CYS A 33 10.99 16.03 1.88
CA CYS A 33 10.83 14.94 2.83
C CYS A 33 9.53 14.19 2.51
N TYR A 34 9.63 13.01 1.90
CA TYR A 34 8.50 12.13 1.67
C TYR A 34 8.35 11.19 2.86
N ARG A 35 7.13 11.06 3.36
CA ARG A 35 6.79 10.18 4.48
C ARG A 35 5.56 9.38 4.18
N GLY A 36 5.46 8.23 4.83
CA GLY A 36 4.31 7.37 4.70
C GLY A 36 4.58 6.01 5.34
N TRP A 37 3.84 5.03 4.86
CA TRP A 37 3.91 3.65 5.31
C TRP A 37 3.97 2.72 4.11
N ASN A 38 4.96 1.82 4.12
CA ASN A 38 4.96 0.64 3.28
C ASN A 38 4.05 -0.40 3.91
N VAL A 39 3.24 -1.05 3.08
CA VAL A 39 2.26 -2.05 3.48
C VAL A 39 2.53 -3.32 2.68
N ASP A 40 2.96 -4.38 3.36
CA ASP A 40 3.25 -5.66 2.75
C ASP A 40 2.13 -6.64 3.10
N PHE A 41 1.49 -7.22 2.08
CA PHE A 41 0.48 -8.25 2.25
C PHE A 41 1.08 -9.62 1.96
N HIS A 42 1.04 -10.48 2.96
CA HIS A 42 1.47 -11.87 2.87
C HIS A 42 0.23 -12.75 2.96
N TYR A 43 -0.26 -13.17 1.79
CA TYR A 43 -1.46 -13.98 1.66
C TYR A 43 -1.11 -15.36 1.08
N ASP A 44 -1.27 -16.42 1.89
CA ASP A 44 -0.93 -17.81 1.52
C ASP A 44 0.58 -18.00 1.22
N GLU A 45 0.98 -19.08 0.55
CA GLU A 45 2.34 -19.29 0.00
C GLU A 45 2.65 -18.43 -1.25
N LYS A 46 1.78 -17.47 -1.58
CA LYS A 46 1.95 -16.61 -2.75
C LYS A 46 2.95 -15.48 -2.49
N GLU A 47 3.35 -14.80 -3.57
CA GLU A 47 4.22 -13.64 -3.54
C GLU A 47 3.66 -12.52 -2.63
N ILE A 48 4.58 -11.82 -1.98
CA ILE A 48 4.30 -10.63 -1.17
C ILE A 48 3.79 -9.54 -2.10
N LEU A 49 2.60 -9.00 -1.82
CA LEU A 49 2.09 -7.84 -2.52
C LEU A 49 2.46 -6.58 -1.76
N TYR A 50 3.25 -5.71 -2.40
CA TYR A 50 3.67 -4.44 -1.85
C TYR A 50 2.67 -3.33 -2.16
N ALA A 51 2.43 -2.47 -1.18
CA ALA A 51 1.69 -1.24 -1.33
C ALA A 51 2.28 -0.13 -0.45
N SER A 52 1.81 1.10 -0.66
CA SER A 52 2.21 2.25 0.14
C SER A 52 1.05 3.20 0.40
N ILE A 53 1.13 3.92 1.51
CA ILE A 53 0.24 5.02 1.89
C ILE A 53 1.12 6.22 2.19
N SER A 54 0.95 7.33 1.47
CA SER A 54 1.70 8.57 1.75
C SER A 54 1.05 9.34 2.90
N GLU A 55 1.83 10.08 3.67
CA GLU A 55 1.30 10.95 4.74
C GLU A 55 0.45 12.09 4.16
N GLU A 56 0.84 12.63 3.01
CA GLU A 56 0.11 13.70 2.31
C GLU A 56 -1.26 13.25 1.77
N GLU A 57 -1.40 11.97 1.41
CA GLU A 57 -2.64 11.39 0.88
C GLU A 57 -3.00 10.12 1.67
N SER A 58 -3.11 10.25 2.99
CA SER A 58 -3.27 9.12 3.92
C SER A 58 -4.55 8.28 3.73
N HIS A 59 -5.46 8.73 2.87
CA HIS A 59 -6.71 8.03 2.51
C HIS A 59 -6.57 7.20 1.22
N ILE A 60 -5.40 7.21 0.57
CA ILE A 60 -5.15 6.50 -0.69
C ILE A 60 -4.09 5.43 -0.45
N ILE A 61 -4.40 4.19 -0.82
CA ILE A 61 -3.40 3.12 -0.89
C ILE A 61 -2.99 2.87 -2.34
N ARG A 62 -1.68 2.72 -2.56
CA ARG A 62 -1.06 2.47 -3.86
C ARG A 62 -0.36 1.12 -3.87
N PHE A 63 -0.94 0.15 -4.56
CA PHE A 63 -0.34 -1.15 -4.80
C PHE A 63 0.74 -1.05 -5.89
N GLY A 64 1.87 -1.72 -5.69
CA GLY A 64 2.98 -1.74 -6.65
C GLY A 64 2.70 -2.56 -7.93
N SER A 65 1.62 -3.34 -7.93
CA SER A 65 1.14 -4.10 -9.07
C SER A 65 -0.37 -4.37 -8.94
N PHE A 66 -0.98 -4.88 -10.00
CA PHE A 66 -2.41 -5.25 -9.97
C PHE A 66 -2.68 -6.29 -8.86
N PRO A 67 -3.61 -6.05 -7.92
CA PRO A 67 -3.80 -6.91 -6.74
C PRO A 67 -4.66 -8.16 -6.99
N PHE A 68 -5.42 -8.22 -8.09
CA PHE A 68 -6.31 -9.33 -8.42
C PHE A 68 -5.61 -10.70 -8.62
N PRO A 69 -4.39 -10.81 -9.20
CA PRO A 69 -3.65 -12.07 -9.22
C PRO A 69 -3.41 -12.67 -7.83
N THR A 70 -3.19 -11.83 -6.82
CA THR A 70 -2.96 -12.26 -5.43
C THR A 70 -4.27 -12.63 -4.74
N PHE A 71 -5.21 -11.70 -4.70
CA PHE A 71 -6.44 -11.82 -3.91
C PHE A 71 -7.66 -12.33 -4.68
N GLY A 72 -7.68 -12.20 -6.00
CA GLY A 72 -8.81 -12.58 -6.84
C GLY A 72 -10.09 -11.85 -6.41
N LYS A 73 -11.15 -12.62 -6.14
CA LYS A 73 -12.43 -12.10 -5.65
C LYS A 73 -12.36 -11.63 -4.20
N ASP A 74 -11.33 -12.02 -3.48
CA ASP A 74 -11.20 -11.74 -2.05
C ASP A 74 -10.68 -10.32 -1.78
N ILE A 75 -10.33 -9.58 -2.84
CA ILE A 75 -9.87 -8.20 -2.76
C ILE A 75 -10.85 -7.28 -2.03
N GLU A 76 -12.15 -7.56 -2.08
CA GLU A 76 -13.16 -6.77 -1.38
C GLU A 76 -13.00 -6.88 0.15
N ILE A 77 -12.64 -8.05 0.68
CA ILE A 77 -12.37 -8.23 2.13
C ILE A 77 -11.12 -7.43 2.54
N VAL A 78 -10.11 -7.36 1.65
CA VAL A 78 -8.92 -6.54 1.86
C VAL A 78 -9.26 -5.05 1.87
N LYS A 79 -10.14 -4.60 0.95
CA LYS A 79 -10.62 -3.21 0.90
C LYS A 79 -11.37 -2.85 2.17
N GLU A 80 -12.29 -3.70 2.63
CA GLU A 80 -13.04 -3.52 3.88
C GLU A 80 -12.09 -3.39 5.08
N TYR A 81 -11.12 -4.30 5.21
CA TYR A 81 -10.10 -4.21 6.27
C TYR A 81 -9.34 -2.88 6.26
N LEU A 82 -8.90 -2.43 5.08
CA LEU A 82 -8.16 -1.17 4.92
C LEU A 82 -9.02 0.07 5.19
N GLN A 83 -10.29 0.04 4.79
CA GLN A 83 -11.26 1.08 5.07
C GLN A 83 -11.52 1.22 6.58
N GLU A 84 -11.83 0.11 7.25
CA GLU A 84 -12.21 0.12 8.66
C GLU A 84 -11.03 0.47 9.57
N LYS A 85 -9.87 -0.14 9.32
CA LYS A 85 -8.73 -0.02 10.23
C LYS A 85 -7.82 1.16 9.92
N HIS A 86 -7.72 1.54 8.65
CA HIS A 86 -6.76 2.54 8.18
C HIS A 86 -7.42 3.76 7.53
N GLY A 87 -8.76 3.80 7.42
CA GLY A 87 -9.49 4.94 6.87
C GLY A 87 -9.26 5.17 5.38
N ILE A 88 -8.77 4.15 4.66
CA ILE A 88 -8.52 4.21 3.23
C ILE A 88 -9.85 4.35 2.48
N LYS A 89 -9.88 5.17 1.43
CA LYS A 89 -11.06 5.44 0.62
C LYS A 89 -10.81 5.18 -0.86
N ASP A 90 -9.58 5.43 -1.32
CA ASP A 90 -9.19 5.23 -2.71
C ASP A 90 -8.12 4.15 -2.84
N PHE A 91 -8.33 3.28 -3.82
CA PHE A 91 -7.46 2.13 -4.09
C PHE A 91 -6.87 2.26 -5.48
N ARG A 92 -5.54 2.30 -5.56
CA ARG A 92 -4.81 2.44 -6.81
C ARG A 92 -3.79 1.33 -6.97
N TYR A 93 -3.53 0.90 -8.19
CA TYR A 93 -2.41 0.01 -8.51
C TYR A 93 -1.56 0.60 -9.62
N TYR A 94 -0.26 0.30 -9.58
CA TYR A 94 0.66 0.65 -10.64
C TYR A 94 0.46 -0.28 -11.84
N ASP A 95 0.24 0.32 -13.01
CA ASP A 95 0.13 -0.33 -14.31
C ASP A 95 1.23 0.25 -15.21
N PRO A 96 2.31 -0.50 -15.51
CA PRO A 96 3.41 0.00 -16.33
C PRO A 96 3.01 0.30 -17.78
N ASP A 97 1.89 -0.28 -18.25
CA ASP A 97 1.36 -0.06 -19.60
C ASP A 97 0.37 1.13 -19.65
N SER A 98 0.08 1.76 -18.51
CA SER A 98 -0.81 2.92 -18.40
C SER A 98 -0.04 4.23 -18.55
N ASP A 99 -0.51 5.13 -19.41
CA ASP A 99 0.04 6.49 -19.56
C ASP A 99 -0.02 7.31 -18.26
N GLU A 100 -0.97 7.01 -17.38
CA GLU A 100 -1.15 7.67 -16.07
C GLU A 100 -0.33 7.02 -14.94
N GLY A 101 0.29 5.87 -15.19
CA GLY A 101 1.06 5.08 -14.22
C GLY A 101 0.22 4.36 -13.16
N TYR A 102 -0.68 5.05 -12.45
CA TYR A 102 -1.57 4.45 -11.44
C TYR A 102 -3.03 4.45 -11.89
N LYS A 103 -3.72 3.31 -11.70
CA LYS A 103 -5.15 3.14 -12.01
C LYS A 103 -5.98 2.86 -10.77
N ASN A 104 -7.19 3.41 -10.74
CA ASN A 104 -8.19 3.08 -9.71
C ASN A 104 -8.82 1.70 -9.98
N PHE A 105 -9.27 1.01 -8.94
CA PHE A 105 -9.98 -0.28 -9.03
C PHE A 105 -10.90 -0.55 -7.83
#